data_AF-A0AAD6UQU8-F1
#
_entry.id   AF-A0AAD6UQU8-F1
#
_cell.length_a   1.000
_cell.length_b   1.000
_cell.length_c   1.000
_cell.angle_alpha   90.00
_cell.angle_beta   90.00
_cell.angle_gamma   90.00
#
_symmetry.space_group_name_H-M   'P 1'
#
loop_
_entity.id
_entity.type
_entity.pdbx_description
1 polymer ?
#
loop_
_entity_poly.entity_id
_entity_poly.type
_entity_poly.pdbx_seq_one_letter_code
_entity_poly.pdbx_strand_id
1 'polypeptide(L)'
;QSIKFEFNVQHDCYTAKCEATGERAIMQVRVESGRTEHFLVHQPIDHFIINTHAFHNAHLLRATLPRDLWAPIPLFEDRKAHHDECSSSLRDTRMGKR
;
A
#
# COMPACT_ATOMS: atom_id res chain seq x y z
N GLN A 1 6.34 17.91 -13.57
CA GLN A 1 6.92 17.37 -12.32
C GLN A 1 8.24 16.71 -12.71
N SER A 2 9.35 17.05 -12.06
CA SER A 2 10.63 16.39 -12.32
C SER A 2 10.61 14.98 -11.70
N ILE A 3 11.15 13.99 -12.42
CA ILE A 3 11.33 12.65 -11.88
C ILE A 3 12.47 12.74 -10.86
N LYS A 4 12.16 12.53 -9.57
CA LYS A 4 13.15 12.55 -8.48
C LYS A 4 13.86 11.20 -8.28
N PHE A 5 13.21 10.11 -8.68
CA PHE A 5 13.68 8.74 -8.46
C PHE A 5 13.36 7.87 -9.67
N GLU A 6 14.29 7.00 -10.07
CA GLU A 6 14.11 6.01 -11.16
C GLU A 6 13.52 4.68 -10.66
N PHE A 7 13.22 4.60 -9.37
CA PHE A 7 12.75 3.39 -8.70
C PHE A 7 11.51 3.66 -7.84
N ASN A 8 10.88 2.60 -7.35
CA ASN A 8 9.67 2.69 -6.54
C ASN A 8 9.98 3.29 -5.16
N VAL A 9 9.68 4.58 -5.04
CA VAL A 9 9.84 5.37 -3.82
C VAL A 9 8.49 5.95 -3.43
N GLN A 10 8.17 5.89 -2.14
CA GLN A 10 7.00 6.52 -1.57
C GLN A 10 7.42 7.50 -0.48
N HIS A 11 6.68 8.59 -0.31
CA HIS A 11 6.89 9.52 0.80
C HIS A 11 6.51 8.85 2.11
N ASP A 12 7.35 8.99 3.15
CA ASP A 12 7.02 8.49 4.48
C ASP A 12 6.00 9.40 5.17
N CYS A 13 4.76 9.24 4.74
CA CYS A 13 3.65 10.04 5.20
C CYS A 13 3.32 9.81 6.67
N TYR A 14 3.66 8.63 7.20
CA TYR A 14 3.40 8.28 8.59
C TYR A 14 4.30 9.10 9.51
N THR A 15 5.61 9.07 9.29
CA THR A 15 6.55 9.86 10.09
C THR A 15 6.37 11.36 9.86
N ALA A 16 6.08 11.77 8.62
CA ALA A 16 5.85 13.16 8.27
C ALA A 16 4.48 13.70 8.70
N LYS A 17 3.57 12.86 9.21
CA LYS A 17 2.20 13.22 9.61
C LYS A 17 1.44 13.97 8.51
N CYS A 18 1.50 13.45 7.29
CA CYS A 18 0.75 14.00 6.17
C CYS A 18 -0.76 13.76 6.40
N GLU A 19 -1.58 14.72 5.99
CA GLU A 19 -3.03 14.68 6.25
C GLU A 19 -3.84 14.74 4.95
N ALA A 20 -5.01 14.12 4.95
CA ALA A 20 -5.93 14.12 3.80
C ALA A 20 -6.74 15.42 3.71
N THR A 21 -6.06 16.57 3.77
CA THR A 21 -6.68 17.91 3.74
C THR A 21 -6.92 18.43 2.33
N GLY A 22 -6.30 17.81 1.33
CA GLY A 22 -6.49 18.17 -0.07
C GLY A 22 -7.83 17.67 -0.59
N GLU A 23 -8.40 18.36 -1.56
CA GLU A 23 -9.60 17.92 -2.28
C GLU A 23 -9.36 18.01 -3.78
N ARG A 24 -9.82 17.02 -4.54
CA ARG A 24 -9.75 17.02 -6.01
C ARG A 24 -10.97 16.37 -6.63
N ALA A 25 -11.31 16.81 -7.84
CA ALA A 25 -12.30 16.13 -8.66
C ALA A 25 -11.77 14.76 -9.12
N ILE A 26 -12.59 13.72 -9.01
CA ILE A 26 -12.27 12.39 -9.49
C ILE A 26 -12.40 12.38 -11.02
N MET A 27 -11.30 12.06 -11.69
CA MET A 27 -11.25 11.90 -13.14
C MET A 27 -11.41 10.43 -13.53
N GLN A 28 -12.38 10.12 -14.38
CA GLN A 28 -12.55 8.79 -14.97
C GLN A 28 -12.38 8.88 -16.48
N VAL A 29 -11.43 8.13 -17.03
CA VAL A 29 -11.13 8.14 -18.48
C VAL A 29 -10.92 9.58 -19.00
N ARG A 30 -10.24 10.42 -18.20
CA ARG A 30 -10.00 11.85 -18.46
C ARG A 30 -11.23 12.76 -18.48
N VAL A 31 -12.40 12.26 -18.07
CA VAL A 31 -13.62 13.05 -17.89
C VAL A 31 -13.89 13.21 -16.39
N GLU A 32 -14.32 14.40 -15.98
CA GLU A 32 -14.72 14.65 -14.60
C GLU A 32 -15.97 13.84 -14.25
N SER A 33 -15.91 13.09 -13.16
CA SER A 33 -17.01 12.19 -12.75
C SER A 33 -18.09 12.87 -11.92
N GLY A 34 -17.97 14.18 -11.66
CA GLY A 34 -18.86 14.95 -10.78
C GLY A 34 -18.73 14.61 -9.29
N ARG A 35 -17.71 13.82 -8.91
CA ARG A 35 -17.41 13.45 -7.53
C ARG A 35 -16.08 14.08 -7.11
N THR A 36 -15.99 14.49 -5.85
CA THR A 36 -14.72 14.89 -5.24
C THR A 36 -14.19 13.81 -4.30
N GLU A 37 -12.88 13.76 -4.15
CA GLU A 37 -12.21 12.94 -3.16
C GLU A 37 -11.19 13.78 -2.38
N HIS A 38 -11.03 13.43 -1.10
CA HIS A 38 -9.90 13.92 -0.33
C HIS A 38 -8.63 13.20 -0.74
N PHE A 39 -7.51 13.93 -0.82
CA PHE A 39 -6.21 13.35 -1.09
C PHE A 39 -5.18 13.81 -0.05
N LEU A 40 -4.15 12.99 0.10
CA LEU A 40 -3.08 13.24 1.06
C LEU A 40 -2.20 14.41 0.61
N VAL A 41 -2.09 15.43 1.45
CA VAL A 41 -1.19 16.57 1.25
C VAL A 41 0.11 16.29 2.00
N HIS A 42 1.21 16.21 1.26
CA HIS A 42 2.51 15.90 1.82
C HIS A 42 3.13 17.12 2.51
N GLN A 43 3.63 16.92 3.73
CA GLN A 43 4.51 17.90 4.38
C GLN A 43 5.82 18.03 3.59
N PRO A 44 6.47 19.22 3.61
CA PRO A 44 7.72 19.47 2.88
C PRO A 44 8.94 18.86 3.58
N ILE A 45 8.84 17.59 3.98
CA ILE A 45 9.89 16.81 4.62
C ILE A 45 10.36 15.77 3.61
N ASP A 46 11.63 15.83 3.22
CA ASP A 46 12.24 14.87 2.30
C ASP A 46 12.61 13.57 3.04
N HIS A 47 11.58 12.80 3.44
CA HIS A 47 11.72 11.48 4.02
C HIS A 47 10.94 10.46 3.18
N PHE A 48 11.62 9.40 2.76
CA PHE A 48 11.09 8.47 1.77
C PHE A 48 11.41 7.02 2.13
N ILE A 49 10.48 6.14 1.78
CA ILE A 49 10.63 4.69 1.90
C ILE A 49 10.79 4.07 0.51
N ILE A 50 11.65 3.06 0.42
CA ILE A 50 11.90 2.32 -0.82
C ILE A 50 11.22 0.96 -0.70
N ASN A 51 10.38 0.61 -1.67
CA ASN A 51 9.81 -0.73 -1.74
C ASN A 51 10.82 -1.70 -2.35
N THR A 52 11.61 -2.36 -1.50
CA THR A 52 12.63 -3.32 -1.93
C THR A 52 12.07 -4.54 -2.65
N HIS A 53 10.78 -4.86 -2.44
CA HIS A 53 10.10 -5.97 -3.11
C HIS A 53 9.67 -5.63 -4.55
N ALA A 54 9.61 -4.34 -4.91
CA ALA A 54 9.26 -3.91 -6.26
C ALA A 54 10.43 -4.01 -7.26
N PHE A 55 11.65 -4.30 -6.79
CA PHE A 55 12.80 -4.45 -7.67
C PHE A 55 12.82 -5.79 -8.40
N HIS A 56 13.16 -5.77 -9.69
CA HIS A 56 13.36 -6.99 -10.50
C HIS A 56 14.34 -7.98 -9.86
N ASN A 57 15.41 -7.45 -9.24
CA ASN A 57 16.44 -8.23 -8.58
C ASN A 57 16.34 -8.17 -7.05
N ALA A 58 15.13 -8.09 -6.49
CA ALA A 58 14.91 -8.03 -5.04
C ALA A 58 15.61 -9.17 -4.26
N HIS A 59 15.80 -10.33 -4.89
CA HIS A 59 16.52 -11.46 -4.30
C HIS A 59 18.01 -11.16 -4.03
N LEU A 60 18.68 -10.36 -4.86
CA LEU A 60 20.08 -9.96 -4.64
C LEU A 60 20.20 -9.03 -3.43
N LEU A 61 19.26 -8.09 -3.27
CA LEU A 61 19.21 -7.22 -2.08
C LEU A 61 18.99 -8.03 -0.80
N ARG A 62 18.11 -9.04 -0.84
CA ARG A 62 17.86 -9.92 0.32
C ARG A 62 19.05 -10.81 0.67
N ALA A 63 19.91 -11.11 -0.30
CA ALA A 63 21.12 -11.90 -0.07
C ALA A 63 22.21 -11.10 0.67
N THR A 64 22.20 -9.77 0.57
CA THR A 64 23.16 -8.89 1.25
C THR A 64 22.63 -8.31 2.56
N LEU A 65 21.30 -8.23 2.71
CA LEU A 65 20.66 -7.69 3.92
C LEU A 65 20.46 -8.76 5.01
N PRO A 66 20.56 -8.36 6.29
CA PRO A 66 20.14 -9.18 7.41
C PRO A 66 18.71 -9.73 7.24
N ARG A 67 18.52 -11.00 7.63
CA ARG A 67 17.28 -11.76 7.38
C ARG A 67 16.07 -11.22 8.15
N ASP A 68 16.29 -10.53 9.25
CA ASP A 68 15.31 -9.83 10.07
C ASP A 68 14.68 -8.62 9.35
N LEU A 69 15.38 -8.00 8.40
CA LEU A 69 14.88 -6.82 7.67
C LEU A 69 13.91 -7.14 6.53
N TRP A 70 13.90 -8.38 6.04
CA TRP A 70 13.04 -8.78 4.91
C TRP A 70 12.17 -10.01 5.20
N ALA A 71 12.29 -10.57 6.41
CA ALA A 71 11.44 -11.65 6.87
C ALA A 71 9.96 -11.31 6.65
N PRO A 72 9.17 -12.17 5.98
CA PRO A 72 7.73 -12.09 6.13
C PRO A 72 7.39 -12.26 7.61
N ILE A 73 6.71 -11.26 8.19
CA ILE A 73 6.17 -11.35 9.54
C ILE A 73 4.81 -12.04 9.42
N PRO A 74 4.59 -13.18 10.09
CA PRO A 74 3.28 -13.84 10.07
C PRO A 74 2.21 -12.88 10.59
N LEU A 75 1.21 -12.59 9.76
CA LEU A 75 0.04 -11.81 10.20
C LEU A 75 -0.88 -12.64 11.12
N PHE A 76 -0.90 -13.96 10.91
CA PHE A 76 -1.64 -14.93 11.70
C PHE A 76 -0.70 -16.08 12.08
N GLU A 77 -0.76 -16.53 13.33
CA GLU A 77 -0.01 -17.70 13.81
C GLU A 77 -0.43 -18.96 13.04
N ASP A 78 -1.74 -19.20 12.94
CA ASP A 78 -2.31 -20.22 12.07
C ASP A 78 -2.97 -19.57 10.84
N ARG A 79 -2.16 -19.40 9.79
CA ARG A 79 -2.62 -18.90 8.49
C ARG A 79 -3.79 -19.72 7.93
N LYS A 80 -3.82 -21.04 8.16
CA LYS A 80 -4.83 -21.91 7.55
C LYS A 80 -6.17 -21.76 8.26
N ALA A 81 -6.18 -21.75 9.59
CA ALA A 81 -7.39 -21.50 10.36
C ALA A 81 -8.03 -20.15 9.99
N HIS A 82 -7.23 -19.08 9.91
CA HIS A 82 -7.73 -17.76 9.51
C HIS A 82 -8.30 -17.75 8.09
N HIS A 83 -7.63 -18.42 7.14
CA HIS A 83 -8.13 -18.54 5.77
C HIS A 83 -9.47 -19.29 5.70
N ASP A 84 -9.61 -20.37 6.46
CA ASP A 84 -10.82 -21.20 6.48
C ASP A 84 -12.00 -20.44 7.13
N GLU A 85 -11.73 -19.64 8.16
CA GLU A 85 -12.68 -18.71 8.77
C GLU A 85 -13.17 -17.66 7.77
N CYS A 86 -12.25 -16.94 7.11
CA CYS A 86 -12.60 -15.95 6.09
C CYS A 86 -13.42 -16.57 4.95
N SER A 87 -13.03 -17.76 4.47
CA SER A 87 -13.75 -18.48 3.43
C SER A 87 -15.19 -18.81 3.87
N SER A 88 -15.36 -19.25 5.12
CA SER A 88 -16.69 -19.57 5.67
C SER A 88 -17.56 -18.32 5.75
N SER A 89 -17.05 -17.23 6.33
CA SER A 89 -17.74 -15.94 6.42
C SER A 89 -18.18 -15.39 5.05
N LEU A 90 -17.32 -15.50 4.03
CA LEU A 90 -17.64 -15.06 2.67
C LEU A 90 -18.74 -15.91 2.02
N ARG A 91 -18.77 -17.23 2.29
CA ARG A 91 -19.85 -18.11 1.80
C ARG A 91 -21.19 -17.73 2.42
N ASP A 92 -21.21 -17.48 3.72
CA ASP A 92 -22.44 -17.08 4.43
C ASP A 92 -22.96 -15.73 3.92
N THR A 93 -22.07 -14.75 3.77
CA THR A 93 -22.39 -13.43 3.21
C THR A 93 -22.95 -13.52 1.80
N ARG A 94 -22.44 -14.44 0.98
CA ARG A 94 -22.92 -14.67 -0.39
C ARG A 94 -24.30 -15.34 -0.40
N MET A 95 -24.57 -16.24 0.55
CA MET A 95 -25.86 -16.90 0.67
C MET A 95 -26.95 -15.97 1.21
N GLY A 96 -26.62 -15.04 2.11
CA GLY A 96 -27.58 -14.05 2.63
C GLY A 96 -27.93 -12.90 1.67
N LYS A 97 -27.20 -12.76 0.54
CA LYS A 97 -27.49 -11.77 -0.53
C LYS A 97 -28.39 -12.32 -1.64
N ARG A 98 -28.94 -13.53 -1.50
CA ARG A 98 -29.85 -14.16 -2.45
C ARG A 98 -31.31 -13.98 -2.06
#